data_AF-A0A348WGD8-F1
#
_entry.id   AF-A0A348WGD8-F1
#
_cell.length_a   1.000
_cell.length_b   1.000
_cell.length_c   1.000
_cell.angle_alpha   90.00
_cell.angle_beta   90.00
_cell.angle_gamma   90.00
#
_symmetry.space_group_name_H-M   'P 1'
#
loop_
_entity.id
_entity.type
_entity.pdbx_description
1 polymer ?
#
loop_
_entity_poly.entity_id
_entity_poly.type
_entity_poly.pdbx_seq_one_letter_code
_entity_poly.pdbx_strand_id
1 'polypeptide(L)'
;GVMRMEVSAPDPNIAAQFSRRLIDYAEERVDHLSAEKRQDALKTAKQSLADAKEERRDAQRRLVALQEGTLLDPTGQIAAIRNLIANVELQLQDKQLALNTMLANTRPNAARLAALRSEITVLEAELAKQNARLNDATDGGDSLASQTAEIKMAEADLLTTDMVLQAALETMRQSDIEANKQVRYLTVSVNPVPSQEASYPRSFENTILAFLVFSGIYLLISLTASVLREQVSA
;
A
#
# COMPACT_ATOMS: atom_id res chain seq x y z
N GLY A 1 -10.90 -22.01 16.85
CA GLY A 1 -11.60 -23.26 16.54
C GLY A 1 -11.13 -24.34 17.48
N VAL A 2 -11.97 -25.32 17.83
CA VAL A 2 -11.58 -26.44 18.68
C VAL A 2 -11.25 -27.63 17.79
N MET A 3 -10.08 -28.24 17.97
CA MET A 3 -9.71 -29.48 17.31
C MET A 3 -9.76 -30.62 18.32
N ARG A 4 -10.38 -31.75 17.95
CA ARG A 4 -10.39 -32.97 18.76
C ARG A 4 -9.30 -33.91 18.25
N MET A 5 -8.43 -34.34 19.15
CA MET A 5 -7.39 -35.32 18.88
C MET A 5 -7.73 -36.61 19.62
N GLU A 6 -7.68 -37.74 18.92
CA GLU A 6 -7.93 -39.07 19.47
C GLU A 6 -6.72 -39.96 19.17
N VAL A 7 -6.28 -40.72 20.17
CA VAL A 7 -5.13 -41.63 20.07
C VAL A 7 -5.55 -42.99 20.60
N SER A 8 -5.37 -44.04 19.78
CA SER A 8 -5.66 -45.42 20.16
C SER A 8 -4.35 -46.21 20.31
N ALA A 9 -4.18 -46.87 21.46
CA ALA A 9 -3.05 -47.76 21.72
C ALA A 9 -3.50 -48.97 22.56
N PRO A 10 -2.74 -50.09 22.55
CA PRO A 10 -3.10 -51.30 23.28
C PRO A 10 -3.15 -51.14 24.81
N ASP A 11 -2.39 -50.18 25.36
CA ASP A 11 -2.36 -49.87 26.79
C ASP A 11 -2.84 -48.42 27.03
N PRO A 12 -3.72 -48.18 28.02
CA PRO A 12 -4.28 -46.85 28.27
C PRO A 12 -3.23 -45.82 28.74
N ASN A 13 -2.18 -46.24 29.43
CA ASN A 13 -1.07 -45.36 29.81
C ASN A 13 -0.21 -45.00 28.60
N ILE A 14 0.00 -45.95 27.69
CA ILE A 14 0.69 -45.70 26.41
C ILE A 14 -0.10 -44.68 25.58
N ALA A 15 -1.41 -44.86 25.41
CA ALA A 15 -2.27 -43.91 24.69
C ALA A 15 -2.22 -42.49 25.27
N ALA A 16 -2.22 -42.37 26.61
CA ALA A 16 -2.10 -41.08 27.29
C ALA A 16 -0.71 -40.44 27.10
N GLN A 17 0.37 -41.24 27.14
CA GLN A 17 1.73 -40.76 26.89
C GLN A 17 1.90 -40.26 25.45
N PHE A 18 1.42 -41.02 24.46
CA PHE A 18 1.45 -40.60 23.06
C PHE A 18 0.67 -39.30 22.85
N SER A 19 -0.52 -39.17 23.44
CA SER A 19 -1.30 -37.94 23.37
C SER A 19 -0.53 -36.72 23.92
N ARG A 20 0.15 -36.86 25.07
CA ARG A 20 0.97 -35.76 25.63
C ARG A 20 2.11 -35.39 24.71
N ARG A 21 2.87 -36.38 24.22
CA ARG A 21 3.98 -36.14 23.29
C ARG A 21 3.55 -35.48 21.98
N LEU A 22 2.39 -35.86 21.46
CA LEU A 22 1.82 -35.23 20.26
C LEU A 22 1.42 -33.78 20.51
N ILE A 23 0.85 -33.47 21.69
CA ILE A 23 0.54 -32.09 22.09
C ILE A 23 1.83 -31.27 22.21
N ASP A 24 2.85 -31.79 22.91
CA ASP A 24 4.13 -31.09 23.10
C ASP A 24 4.78 -30.80 21.73
N TYR A 25 4.81 -31.80 20.83
CA TYR A 25 5.34 -31.64 19.48
C TYR A 25 4.52 -30.65 18.64
N ALA A 26 3.19 -30.64 18.78
CA ALA A 26 2.34 -29.69 18.10
C ALA A 26 2.54 -28.26 18.61
N GLU A 27 2.70 -28.06 19.92
CA GLU A 27 3.02 -26.76 20.54
C GLU A 27 4.38 -26.25 20.01
N GLU A 28 5.43 -27.07 20.06
CA GLU A 28 6.76 -26.73 19.52
C GLU A 28 6.70 -26.39 18.02
N ARG A 29 5.97 -27.17 17.23
CA ARG A 29 5.85 -26.94 15.78
C ARG A 29 5.12 -25.65 15.46
N VAL A 30 4.03 -25.34 16.17
CA VAL A 30 3.27 -24.11 15.99
C VAL A 30 4.07 -22.89 16.45
N ASP A 31 4.80 -23.01 17.55
CA ASP A 31 5.65 -21.94 18.07
C ASP A 31 6.79 -21.62 17.09
N HIS A 32 7.46 -22.64 16.55
CA HIS A 32 8.48 -22.47 15.52
C HIS A 32 7.92 -21.77 14.27
N LEU A 33 6.81 -22.28 13.73
CA LEU A 33 6.19 -21.71 12.53
C LEU A 33 5.73 -20.26 12.76
N SER A 34 5.20 -19.97 13.95
CA SER A 34 4.78 -18.62 14.32
C SER A 34 5.98 -17.69 14.45
N ALA A 35 7.09 -18.14 15.05
CA ALA A 35 8.32 -17.38 15.15
C ALA A 35 8.92 -17.06 13.78
N GLU A 36 9.00 -18.05 12.89
CA GLU A 36 9.48 -17.91 11.51
C GLU A 36 8.63 -16.87 10.74
N LYS A 37 7.29 -17.01 10.79
CA LYS A 37 6.38 -16.05 10.15
C LYS A 37 6.56 -14.62 10.65
N ARG A 38 6.79 -14.43 11.96
CA ARG A 38 7.04 -13.10 12.53
C ARG A 38 8.39 -12.53 12.11
N GLN A 39 9.43 -13.35 12.03
CA GLN A 39 10.74 -12.93 11.52
C GLN A 39 10.68 -12.53 10.04
N ASP A 40 9.96 -13.29 9.22
CA ASP A 40 9.75 -12.96 7.81
C ASP A 40 8.95 -11.66 7.62
N ALA A 41 7.90 -11.45 8.42
CA ALA A 41 7.15 -10.20 8.42
C ALA A 41 8.04 -9.01 8.80
N LEU A 42 8.87 -9.14 9.84
CA LEU A 42 9.83 -8.11 10.25
C LEU A 42 10.88 -7.83 9.15
N LYS A 43 11.40 -8.88 8.50
CA LYS A 43 12.34 -8.74 7.38
C LYS A 43 11.71 -7.98 6.22
N THR A 44 10.48 -8.34 5.85
CA THR A 44 9.72 -7.67 4.79
C THR A 44 9.48 -6.20 5.14
N ALA A 45 9.04 -5.90 6.37
CA ALA A 45 8.80 -4.52 6.80
C ALA A 45 10.08 -3.67 6.83
N LYS A 46 11.22 -4.25 7.22
CA LYS A 46 12.54 -3.59 7.14
C LYS A 46 12.92 -3.25 5.70
N GLN A 47 12.67 -4.17 4.77
CA GLN A 47 12.94 -3.95 3.36
C GLN A 47 12.03 -2.87 2.78
N SER A 48 10.72 -2.93 3.03
CA SER A 48 9.79 -1.87 2.61
C SER A 48 10.13 -0.49 3.17
N LEU A 49 10.63 -0.41 4.41
CA LEU A 49 11.13 0.86 4.97
C LEU A 49 12.40 1.36 4.28
N ALA A 50 13.31 0.46 3.90
CA ALA A 50 14.51 0.83 3.15
C ALA A 50 14.15 1.34 1.75
N ASP A 51 13.25 0.65 1.06
CA ASP A 51 12.77 1.03 -0.28
C ASP A 51 12.07 2.40 -0.22
N ALA A 52 11.17 2.63 0.75
CA ALA A 52 10.48 3.91 0.92
C ALA A 52 11.45 5.07 1.24
N LYS A 53 12.53 4.81 1.99
CA LYS A 53 13.58 5.83 2.24
C LYS A 53 14.33 6.19 0.97
N GLU A 54 14.64 5.20 0.14
CA GLU A 54 15.31 5.43 -1.14
C GLU A 54 14.42 6.21 -2.10
N GLU A 55 13.17 5.80 -2.25
CA GLU A 55 12.19 6.47 -3.11
C GLU A 55 11.98 7.94 -2.70
N ARG A 56 11.84 8.19 -1.40
CA ARG A 56 11.75 9.55 -0.85
C ARG A 56 13.02 10.37 -1.08
N ARG A 57 14.20 9.73 -0.98
CA ARG A 57 15.48 10.39 -1.31
C ARG A 57 15.54 10.76 -2.79
N ASP A 58 15.04 9.91 -3.66
CA ASP A 58 15.04 10.14 -5.11
C ASP A 58 14.07 11.24 -5.52
N ALA A 59 12.87 11.26 -4.94
CA ALA A 59 11.91 12.35 -5.10
C ALA A 59 12.50 13.68 -4.62
N GLN A 60 13.16 13.70 -3.46
CA GLN A 60 13.83 14.90 -2.94
C GLN A 60 14.96 15.36 -3.86
N ARG A 61 15.79 14.45 -4.38
CA ARG A 61 16.87 14.79 -5.33
C ARG A 61 16.31 15.38 -6.62
N ARG A 62 15.23 14.82 -7.15
CA ARG A 62 14.54 15.34 -8.33
C ARG A 62 14.00 16.75 -8.10
N LEU A 63 13.34 16.99 -6.96
CA LEU A 63 12.85 18.31 -6.59
C LEU A 63 13.99 19.33 -6.48
N VAL A 64 15.10 18.97 -5.82
CA VAL A 64 16.27 19.85 -5.70
C VAL A 64 16.88 20.16 -7.07
N ALA A 65 17.02 19.16 -7.95
CA ALA A 65 17.55 19.37 -9.30
C ALA A 65 16.67 20.32 -10.14
N LEU A 66 15.35 20.20 -10.02
CA LEU A 66 14.40 21.12 -10.66
C LEU A 66 14.52 22.54 -10.08
N GLN A 67 14.68 22.66 -8.75
CA GLN A 67 14.82 23.95 -8.07
C GLN A 67 16.15 24.66 -8.40
N GLU A 68 17.26 23.93 -8.49
CA GLU A 68 18.57 24.46 -8.87
C GLU A 68 18.59 25.03 -10.29
N GLY A 69 17.85 24.41 -11.23
CA GLY A 69 17.64 24.95 -12.58
C GLY A 69 16.82 26.24 -12.60
N THR A 70 15.99 26.47 -11.58
CA THR A 70 15.10 27.64 -11.43
C THR A 70 15.59 28.67 -10.43
N LEU A 71 16.91 28.86 -10.28
CA LEU A 71 17.53 29.71 -9.24
C LEU A 71 16.99 31.16 -9.11
N LEU A 72 16.15 31.62 -10.04
CA LEU A 72 15.29 32.79 -9.88
C LEU A 72 13.81 32.37 -9.87
N ASP A 73 13.05 32.81 -8.86
CA ASP A 73 11.58 32.70 -8.78
C ASP A 73 10.93 33.02 -10.15
N PRO A 74 10.45 32.00 -10.88
CA PRO A 74 9.88 32.17 -12.22
C PRO A 74 8.68 33.11 -12.20
N THR A 75 7.89 33.05 -11.13
CA THR A 75 6.70 33.87 -10.93
C THR A 75 7.10 35.32 -10.70
N GLY A 76 8.11 35.54 -9.85
CA GLY A 76 8.71 36.85 -9.58
C GLY A 76 9.30 37.50 -10.84
N GLN A 77 9.99 36.73 -11.69
CA GLN A 77 10.50 37.23 -12.97
C GLN A 77 9.40 37.64 -13.94
N ILE A 78 8.38 36.79 -14.14
CA ILE A 78 7.25 37.11 -15.01
C ILE A 78 6.51 38.35 -14.50
N ALA A 79 6.30 38.45 -13.18
CA ALA A 79 5.68 39.62 -12.57
C ALA A 79 6.54 40.90 -12.77
N ALA A 80 7.86 40.80 -12.64
CA ALA A 80 8.77 41.92 -12.88
C ALA A 80 8.74 42.37 -14.36
N ILE A 81 8.71 41.45 -15.32
CA ILE A 81 8.60 41.77 -16.75
C ILE A 81 7.26 42.45 -17.03
N ARG A 82 6.15 41.95 -16.49
CA ARG A 82 4.81 42.59 -16.63
C ARG A 82 4.77 43.99 -16.05
N ASN A 83 5.38 44.21 -14.89
CA ASN A 83 5.48 45.55 -14.30
C ASN A 83 6.29 46.52 -15.17
N LEU A 84 7.36 46.04 -15.80
CA LEU A 84 8.16 46.85 -16.72
C LEU A 84 7.38 47.19 -17.99
N ILE A 85 6.65 46.22 -18.57
CA ILE A 85 5.73 46.45 -19.70
C ILE A 85 4.71 47.54 -19.34
N ALA A 86 4.01 47.39 -18.22
CA ALA A 86 3.01 48.37 -17.78
C ALA A 86 3.61 49.78 -17.60
N ASN A 87 4.85 49.88 -17.10
CA ASN A 87 5.54 51.16 -16.96
C ASN A 87 5.86 51.79 -18.33
N VAL A 88 6.36 51.01 -19.28
CA VAL A 88 6.67 51.47 -20.65
C VAL A 88 5.39 51.87 -21.39
N GLU A 89 4.30 51.11 -21.24
CA GLU A 89 2.99 51.42 -21.83
C GLU A 89 2.45 52.77 -21.31
N LEU A 90 2.55 53.02 -20.01
CA LEU A 90 2.17 54.31 -19.42
C LEU A 90 3.00 55.47 -19.99
N GLN A 91 4.32 55.32 -20.05
CA GLN A 91 5.19 56.33 -20.64
C GLN A 91 4.87 56.56 -22.12
N LEU A 92 4.64 55.49 -22.88
CA LEU A 92 4.29 55.57 -24.30
C LEU A 92 2.96 56.33 -24.49
N GLN A 93 1.96 56.03 -23.68
CA GLN A 93 0.66 56.71 -23.71
C GLN A 93 0.79 58.20 -23.40
N ASP A 94 1.56 58.58 -22.39
CA ASP A 94 1.83 59.98 -22.04
C ASP A 94 2.51 60.74 -23.20
N LYS A 95 3.51 60.12 -23.84
CA LYS A 95 4.23 60.73 -24.97
C LYS A 95 3.34 60.83 -26.22
N GLN A 96 2.52 59.83 -26.50
CA GLN A 96 1.54 59.87 -27.60
C GLN A 96 0.49 60.96 -27.38
N LEU A 97 0.00 61.13 -26.14
CA LEU A 97 -0.93 62.21 -25.81
C LEU A 97 -0.27 63.59 -26.02
N ALA A 98 0.96 63.77 -25.53
CA ALA A 98 1.72 65.01 -25.75
C ALA A 98 1.96 65.29 -27.25
N LEU A 99 2.18 64.24 -28.05
CA LEU A 99 2.35 64.36 -29.50
C LEU A 99 1.06 64.85 -30.16
N ASN A 100 -0.08 64.26 -29.79
CA ASN A 100 -1.39 64.65 -30.31
C ASN A 100 -1.74 66.09 -29.92
N THR A 101 -1.49 66.50 -28.68
CA THR A 101 -1.68 67.89 -28.23
C THR A 101 -0.81 68.86 -29.04
N MET A 102 0.43 68.49 -29.36
CA MET A 102 1.32 69.36 -30.12
C MET A 102 0.95 69.45 -31.59
N LEU A 103 0.46 68.35 -32.19
CA LEU A 103 -0.06 68.31 -33.56
C LEU A 103 -1.37 69.10 -33.71
N ALA A 104 -2.14 69.28 -32.64
CA ALA A 104 -3.34 70.12 -32.64
C ALA A 104 -3.04 71.63 -32.73
N ASN A 105 -1.77 72.04 -32.57
CA ASN A 105 -1.36 73.44 -32.68
C ASN A 105 -1.02 73.80 -34.14
N THR A 106 -1.42 74.98 -34.60
CA THR A 106 -1.33 75.41 -36.01
C THR A 106 0.11 75.60 -36.51
N ARG A 107 1.06 75.85 -35.61
CA ARG A 107 2.50 75.97 -35.91
C ARG A 107 3.35 75.27 -34.84
N PRO A 108 3.45 73.92 -34.88
CA PRO A 108 4.21 73.18 -33.89
C PRO A 108 5.72 73.38 -34.07
N ASN A 109 6.46 73.37 -32.96
CA ASN A 109 7.93 73.45 -32.99
C ASN A 109 8.50 72.13 -33.56
N ALA A 110 9.16 72.21 -34.73
CA ALA A 110 9.69 71.05 -35.44
C ALA A 110 10.76 70.27 -34.65
N ALA A 111 11.63 70.95 -33.90
CA ALA A 111 12.65 70.29 -33.10
C ALA A 111 12.02 69.50 -31.94
N ARG A 112 11.01 70.08 -31.29
CA ARG A 112 10.26 69.42 -30.22
C ARG A 112 9.43 68.24 -30.75
N LEU A 113 8.90 68.36 -31.97
CA LEU A 113 8.14 67.30 -32.64
C LEU A 113 9.02 66.10 -33.00
N ALA A 114 10.21 66.37 -33.54
CA ALA A 114 11.19 65.34 -33.86
C ALA A 114 11.67 64.61 -32.60
N ALA A 115 11.97 65.34 -31.52
CA ALA A 115 12.35 64.74 -30.25
C ALA A 115 11.27 63.81 -29.69
N LEU A 116 10.01 64.26 -29.67
CA LEU A 116 8.90 63.47 -29.13
C LEU A 116 8.61 62.21 -29.95
N ARG A 117 8.71 62.29 -31.29
CA ARG A 117 8.63 61.11 -32.16
C ARG A 117 9.76 60.12 -31.89
N SER A 118 10.99 60.61 -31.70
CA SER A 118 12.13 59.76 -31.37
C SER A 118 11.95 59.07 -30.02
N GLU A 119 11.46 59.77 -29.00
CA GLU A 119 11.16 59.19 -27.68
C GLU A 119 10.11 58.08 -27.78
N ILE A 120 9.04 58.28 -28.57
CA ILE A 120 8.02 57.27 -28.84
C ILE A 120 8.63 56.03 -29.50
N THR A 121 9.45 56.20 -30.55
CA THR A 121 10.10 55.06 -31.23
C THR A 121 11.01 54.25 -30.30
N VAL A 122 11.71 54.92 -29.39
CA VAL A 122 12.54 54.23 -28.37
C VAL A 122 11.66 53.43 -27.40
N LEU A 123 10.55 54.01 -26.93
CA LEU A 123 9.61 53.32 -26.04
C LEU A 123 8.91 52.14 -26.74
N GLU A 124 8.53 52.26 -28.01
CA GLU A 124 7.97 51.18 -28.81
C GLU A 124 8.96 50.01 -28.98
N ALA A 125 10.24 50.32 -29.23
CA ALA A 125 11.28 49.31 -29.33
C ALA A 125 11.53 48.59 -27.99
N GLU A 126 11.52 49.32 -26.88
CA GLU A 126 11.65 48.73 -25.54
C GLU A 126 10.42 47.88 -25.19
N LEU A 127 9.21 48.34 -25.53
CA LEU A 127 7.97 47.56 -25.35
C LEU A 127 8.02 46.25 -26.13
N ALA A 128 8.44 46.29 -27.40
CA ALA A 128 8.60 45.10 -28.23
C ALA A 128 9.61 44.11 -27.64
N LYS A 129 10.74 44.62 -27.12
CA LYS A 129 11.77 43.82 -26.45
C LYS A 129 11.25 43.15 -25.17
N GLN A 130 10.49 43.87 -24.34
CA GLN A 130 9.92 43.28 -23.11
C GLN A 130 8.81 42.27 -23.41
N ASN A 131 7.99 42.50 -24.43
CA ASN A 131 7.00 41.54 -24.91
C ASN A 131 7.66 40.26 -25.46
N ALA A 132 8.76 40.38 -26.21
CA ALA A 132 9.54 39.22 -26.65
C ALA A 132 10.10 38.42 -25.45
N ARG A 133 10.68 39.10 -24.46
CA ARG A 133 11.14 38.46 -23.21
C ARG A 133 10.02 37.79 -22.43
N LEU A 134 8.82 38.38 -22.40
CA LEU A 134 7.66 37.77 -21.75
C LEU A 134 7.23 36.50 -22.49
N ASN A 135 7.16 36.57 -23.83
CA ASN A 135 6.80 35.42 -24.66
C ASN A 135 7.83 34.29 -24.51
N ASP A 136 9.13 34.57 -24.54
CA ASP A 136 10.16 33.55 -24.31
C ASP A 136 10.07 32.92 -22.91
N ALA A 137 9.67 33.71 -21.91
CA ALA A 137 9.44 33.22 -20.55
C ALA A 137 8.18 32.34 -20.44
N THR A 138 7.17 32.52 -21.30
CA THR A 138 5.88 31.82 -21.22
C THR A 138 5.69 30.70 -22.25
N ASP A 139 6.24 30.83 -23.45
CA ASP A 139 6.06 29.93 -24.59
C ASP A 139 7.40 29.27 -24.98
N GLY A 140 7.50 27.96 -24.73
CA GLY A 140 8.68 27.15 -25.03
C GLY A 140 8.72 25.85 -24.21
N GLY A 141 9.38 24.81 -24.73
CA GLY A 141 9.58 23.54 -24.00
C GLY A 141 10.46 23.66 -22.75
N ASP A 142 11.09 24.83 -22.56
CA ASP A 142 11.87 25.21 -21.38
C ASP A 142 11.27 26.47 -20.71
N SER A 143 9.97 26.73 -20.92
CA SER A 143 9.31 27.92 -20.38
C SER A 143 9.23 27.87 -18.86
N LEU A 144 9.29 29.05 -18.23
CA LEU A 144 9.16 29.21 -16.78
C LEU A 144 7.86 28.61 -16.24
N ALA A 145 6.80 28.62 -17.04
CA ALA A 145 5.52 27.98 -16.71
C ALA A 145 5.62 26.44 -16.68
N SER A 146 6.31 25.83 -17.64
CA SER A 146 6.56 24.38 -17.66
C SER A 146 7.38 23.94 -16.45
N GLN A 147 8.48 24.65 -16.17
CA GLN A 147 9.34 24.37 -15.01
C GLN A 147 8.58 24.49 -13.68
N THR A 148 7.68 25.49 -13.56
CA THR A 148 6.82 25.63 -12.38
C THR A 148 5.84 24.45 -12.22
N ALA A 149 5.28 23.95 -13.33
CA ALA A 149 4.41 22.78 -13.29
C ALA A 149 5.17 21.52 -12.88
N GLU A 150 6.38 21.32 -13.41
CA GLU A 150 7.26 20.20 -13.03
C GLU A 150 7.66 20.23 -11.56
N ILE A 151 8.00 21.40 -11.02
CA ILE A 151 8.29 21.57 -9.59
C ILE A 151 7.07 21.17 -8.75
N LYS A 152 5.87 21.66 -9.10
CA LYS A 152 4.64 21.29 -8.36
C LYS A 152 4.34 19.79 -8.41
N MET A 153 4.61 19.13 -9.54
CA MET A 153 4.50 17.68 -9.64
C MET A 153 5.53 16.99 -8.73
N ALA A 154 6.78 17.44 -8.75
CA ALA A 154 7.83 16.88 -7.88
C ALA A 154 7.55 17.12 -6.38
N GLU A 155 6.93 18.24 -6.01
CA GLU A 155 6.45 18.49 -4.64
C GLU A 155 5.34 17.51 -4.24
N ALA A 156 4.38 17.26 -5.14
CA ALA A 156 3.32 16.27 -4.90
C ALA A 156 3.87 14.83 -4.78
N ASP A 157 4.85 14.47 -5.61
CA ASP A 157 5.56 13.20 -5.53
C ASP A 157 6.31 13.07 -4.19
N LEU A 158 6.99 14.13 -3.74
CA LEU A 158 7.67 14.15 -2.45
C LEU A 158 6.68 13.95 -1.29
N LEU A 159 5.53 14.63 -1.31
CA LEU A 159 4.48 14.43 -0.31
C LEU A 159 3.95 13.00 -0.31
N THR A 160 3.77 12.41 -1.48
CA THR A 160 3.32 11.02 -1.63
C THR A 160 4.34 10.05 -1.03
N THR A 161 5.63 10.22 -1.35
CA THR A 161 6.70 9.37 -0.80
C THR A 161 6.90 9.57 0.69
N ASP A 162 6.68 10.77 1.24
CA ASP A 162 6.68 11.02 2.68
C ASP A 162 5.53 10.25 3.38
N MET A 163 4.33 10.21 2.79
CA MET A 163 3.22 9.41 3.32
C MET A 163 3.53 7.91 3.29
N VAL A 164 4.11 7.41 2.19
CA VAL A 164 4.54 6.01 2.07
C VAL A 164 5.60 5.66 3.10
N LEU A 165 6.60 6.53 3.30
CA LEU A 165 7.64 6.37 4.32
C LEU A 165 7.04 6.29 5.73
N GLN A 166 6.05 7.15 6.04
CA GLN A 166 5.37 7.13 7.33
C GLN A 166 4.61 5.80 7.55
N ALA A 167 3.88 5.32 6.54
CA ALA A 167 3.17 4.05 6.60
C ALA A 167 4.12 2.85 6.73
N ALA A 168 5.26 2.86 6.03
CA ALA A 168 6.28 1.84 6.13
C ALA A 168 6.95 1.82 7.51
N LEU A 169 7.21 2.99 8.09
CA LEU A 169 7.76 3.12 9.44
C LEU A 169 6.80 2.55 10.50
N GLU A 170 5.51 2.86 10.40
CA GLU A 170 4.50 2.32 11.31
C GLU A 170 4.40 0.80 11.19
N THR A 171 4.36 0.27 9.97
CA THR A 171 4.34 -1.17 9.70
C THR A 171 5.58 -1.87 10.28
N MET A 172 6.77 -1.25 10.16
CA MET A 172 8.01 -1.77 10.73
C MET A 172 7.97 -1.80 12.26
N ARG A 173 7.47 -0.75 12.91
CA ARG A 173 7.28 -0.72 14.37
C ARG A 173 6.32 -1.79 14.84
N GLN A 174 5.17 -1.93 14.17
CA GLN A 174 4.19 -2.95 14.53
C GLN A 174 4.76 -4.37 14.35
N SER A 175 5.50 -4.61 13.26
CA SER A 175 6.15 -5.90 13.01
C SER A 175 7.24 -6.21 14.04
N ASP A 176 7.98 -5.19 14.50
CA ASP A 176 9.02 -5.34 15.53
C ASP A 176 8.40 -5.65 16.90
N ILE A 177 7.29 -4.99 17.24
CA ILE A 177 6.51 -5.30 18.46
C ILE A 177 6.00 -6.74 18.43
N GLU A 178 5.37 -7.16 17.33
CA GLU A 178 4.82 -8.51 17.22
C GLU A 178 5.94 -9.56 17.21
N ALA A 179 7.07 -9.31 16.53
CA ALA A 179 8.21 -10.22 16.53
C ALA A 179 8.77 -10.50 17.93
N ASN A 180 8.78 -9.50 18.81
CA ASN A 180 9.25 -9.60 20.18
C ASN A 180 8.18 -10.10 21.18
N LYS A 181 6.94 -10.28 20.75
CA LYS A 181 5.83 -10.68 21.61
C LYS A 181 5.86 -12.19 21.91
N GLN A 182 5.72 -12.53 23.18
CA GLN A 182 5.47 -13.92 23.61
C GLN A 182 3.96 -14.19 23.52
N VAL A 183 3.56 -15.06 22.60
CA VAL A 183 2.16 -15.48 22.43
C VAL A 183 2.10 -16.99 22.50
N ARG A 184 1.17 -17.52 23.30
CA ARG A 184 0.88 -18.95 23.38
C ARG A 184 -0.23 -19.27 22.37
N TYR A 185 0.08 -20.10 21.38
CA TYR A 185 -0.83 -20.36 20.25
C TYR A 185 -1.69 -21.62 20.42
N LEU A 186 -1.31 -22.51 21.33
CA LEU A 186 -2.07 -23.70 21.69
C LEU A 186 -2.46 -23.65 23.18
N THR A 187 -3.76 -23.75 23.47
CA THR A 187 -4.25 -23.96 24.82
C THR A 187 -4.92 -25.32 24.89
N VAL A 188 -4.38 -26.20 25.71
CA VAL A 188 -4.95 -27.53 25.95
C VAL A 188 -6.17 -27.38 26.85
N SER A 189 -7.37 -27.55 26.30
CA SER A 189 -8.61 -27.41 27.08
C SER A 189 -8.85 -28.56 28.05
N VAL A 190 -8.32 -29.75 27.76
CA VAL A 190 -8.45 -30.96 28.58
C VAL A 190 -7.16 -31.77 28.48
N ASN A 191 -6.59 -32.14 29.63
CA ASN A 191 -5.36 -32.94 29.67
C ASN A 191 -5.63 -34.40 29.25
N PRO A 192 -4.72 -35.04 28.49
CA PRO A 192 -4.85 -36.46 28.18
C PRO A 192 -4.80 -37.32 29.45
N VAL A 193 -5.88 -38.04 29.70
CA VAL A 193 -6.01 -39.00 30.80
C VAL A 193 -6.11 -40.43 30.25
N PRO A 194 -5.56 -41.43 30.95
CA PRO A 194 -5.73 -42.84 30.57
C PRO A 194 -7.21 -43.23 30.53
N SER A 195 -7.62 -44.02 29.54
CA SER A 195 -8.99 -44.54 29.48
C SER A 195 -9.22 -45.57 30.59
N GLN A 196 -10.37 -45.49 31.26
CA GLN A 196 -10.77 -46.46 32.28
C GLN A 196 -11.44 -47.70 31.68
N GLU A 197 -11.97 -47.59 30.45
CA GLU A 197 -12.59 -48.68 29.72
C GLU A 197 -11.92 -48.88 28.36
N ALA A 198 -11.82 -50.14 27.93
CA ALA A 198 -11.33 -50.46 26.59
C ALA A 198 -12.35 -50.00 25.55
N SER A 199 -11.95 -49.09 24.65
CA SER A 199 -12.84 -48.62 23.58
C SER A 199 -13.22 -49.74 22.60
N TYR A 200 -12.36 -50.76 22.46
CA TYR A 200 -12.58 -51.96 21.64
C TYR A 200 -11.85 -53.18 22.21
N PRO A 201 -12.35 -54.41 21.98
CA PRO A 201 -13.63 -54.75 21.38
C PRO A 201 -14.80 -54.54 22.36
N ARG A 202 -15.95 -54.06 21.86
CA ARG A 202 -17.16 -53.88 22.66
C ARG A 202 -17.80 -55.23 22.95
N SER A 203 -17.28 -55.91 23.98
CA SER A 203 -17.63 -57.30 24.30
C SER A 203 -19.14 -57.53 24.44
N PHE A 204 -19.86 -56.59 25.07
CA PHE A 204 -21.32 -56.67 25.22
C PHE A 204 -22.07 -56.58 23.89
N GLU A 205 -21.78 -55.55 23.08
CA GLU A 205 -22.40 -55.36 21.76
C GLU A 205 -22.09 -56.54 20.83
N ASN A 206 -20.82 -56.99 20.83
CA ASN A 206 -20.39 -58.13 20.02
C ASN A 206 -21.05 -59.44 20.49
N THR A 207 -21.31 -59.61 21.79
CA THR A 207 -22.00 -60.80 22.31
C THR A 207 -23.47 -60.81 21.90
N ILE A 208 -24.16 -59.67 21.98
CA ILE A 208 -25.55 -59.55 21.51
C ILE A 208 -25.63 -59.77 19.99
N LEU A 209 -24.72 -59.17 19.23
CA LEU A 209 -24.65 -59.36 17.79
C LEU A 209 -24.43 -60.84 17.44
N ALA A 210 -23.47 -61.50 18.10
CA ALA A 210 -23.24 -62.92 17.92
C ALA A 210 -24.47 -63.76 18.27
N PHE A 211 -25.13 -63.46 19.40
CA PHE A 211 -26.37 -64.12 19.80
C PHE A 211 -27.49 -63.97 18.76
N LEU A 212 -27.69 -62.78 18.21
CA LEU A 212 -28.69 -62.52 17.17
C LEU A 212 -28.35 -63.26 15.87
N VAL A 213 -27.08 -63.28 15.47
CA VAL A 213 -26.61 -64.02 14.29
C VAL A 213 -26.84 -65.53 14.47
N PHE A 214 -26.46 -66.09 15.63
CA PHE A 214 -26.68 -67.51 15.91
C PHE A 214 -28.17 -67.85 16.02
N SER A 215 -28.99 -66.98 16.60
CA SER A 215 -30.45 -67.16 16.66
C SER A 215 -31.08 -67.13 15.27
N GLY A 216 -30.63 -66.23 14.39
CA GLY A 216 -31.08 -66.17 12.99
C GLY A 216 -30.73 -67.44 12.22
N ILE A 217 -29.48 -67.93 12.35
CA ILE A 217 -29.05 -69.20 11.76
C ILE A 217 -29.90 -70.36 12.29
N TYR A 218 -30.13 -70.42 13.61
CA TYR A 218 -30.97 -71.44 14.24
C TYR A 218 -32.39 -71.44 13.67
N LEU A 219 -33.02 -70.27 13.53
CA LEU A 219 -34.38 -70.14 12.98
C LEU A 219 -34.45 -70.59 11.51
N LEU A 220 -33.46 -70.23 10.70
CA LEU A 220 -33.38 -70.68 9.30
C LEU A 220 -33.26 -72.21 9.22
N ILE A 221 -32.38 -72.81 10.01
CA ILE A 221 -32.23 -74.27 10.08
C ILE A 221 -33.52 -74.93 10.57
N SER A 222 -34.16 -74.40 11.62
CA SER A 222 -35.39 -74.97 12.17
C SER A 222 -36.56 -74.89 11.19
N LEU A 223 -36.70 -73.78 10.45
CA LEU A 223 -37.74 -73.62 9.43
C LEU A 223 -37.51 -74.59 8.28
N THR A 224 -36.27 -74.68 7.80
CA THR A 224 -35.90 -75.61 6.71
C THR A 224 -36.14 -77.06 7.13
N ALA A 225 -35.78 -77.43 8.36
CA ALA A 225 -36.05 -78.74 8.93
C ALA A 225 -37.55 -79.00 9.12
N SER A 226 -38.34 -78.00 9.52
CA SER A 226 -39.80 -78.12 9.66
C SER A 226 -40.47 -78.35 8.31
N VAL A 227 -40.09 -77.61 7.27
CA VAL A 227 -40.61 -77.79 5.91
C VAL A 227 -40.22 -79.17 5.36
N LEU A 228 -38.96 -79.58 5.51
CA LEU A 228 -38.53 -80.94 5.15
C LEU A 228 -39.33 -82.02 5.89
N ARG A 229 -39.59 -81.84 7.19
CA ARG A 229 -40.38 -82.78 7.98
C ARG A 229 -41.83 -82.86 7.51
N GLU A 230 -42.44 -81.73 7.18
CA GLU A 230 -43.81 -81.66 6.66
C GLU A 230 -43.93 -82.37 5.29
N GLN A 231 -42.95 -82.18 4.41
CA GLN A 231 -42.89 -82.85 3.10
C GLN A 231 -42.63 -84.36 3.18
N VAL A 232 -42.00 -84.85 4.26
CA VAL A 232 -41.72 -86.29 4.47
C VAL A 232 -42.83 -86.99 5.25
N SER A 233 -43.71 -86.24 5.92
CA SER A 233 -44.81 -86.79 6.73
C SER A 233 -46.18 -86.75 6.01
N ALA A 234 -46.23 -86.17 4.81
CA ALA A 234 -47.36 -86.21 3.87
C ALA A 234 -47.16 -87.33 2.85
#